data_AF-A0A7S2MFF9-F1
#
_entry.id   AF-A0A7S2MFF9-F1
#
_cell.length_a   1.000
_cell.length_b   1.000
_cell.length_c   1.000
_cell.angle_alpha   90.00
_cell.angle_beta   90.00
_cell.angle_gamma   90.00
#
_symmetry.space_group_name_H-M   'P 1'
#
loop_
_entity.id
_entity.type
_entity.pdbx_description
1 polymer ?
#
loop_
_entity_poly.entity_id
_entity_poly.type
_entity_poly.pdbx_seq_one_letter_code
_entity_poly.pdbx_strand_id
1 'polypeptide(L)'
;AMVFVCVPYYDTSLLAEDATVECQSREWATAAAIASVAIALLCIGFPLLLLVMVRRWRRGTSTQQQRISLLVHSYSDRAWYYETIDLLRKWLLNSAVLWVAPNTRWQLIFGAFVTFATIGLNLTLRPYRERVCGLAANAALVQLQCTYIVALAYYIEDEAVGNEDASTLSGALLVSLNVLSFILFVAYLVRSSAVAAADLNSMVTTPTTAWHCPRGSYACFLSHYKQQAGSDARYLTDVLGRMLG
;
A
#
# COMPACT_ATOMS: atom_id res chain seq x y z
N ALA A 1 -10.27 -20.65 16.64
CA ALA A 1 -9.68 -21.91 16.16
C ALA A 1 -8.58 -21.74 15.10
N MET A 2 -8.46 -20.61 14.40
CA MET A 2 -7.47 -20.51 13.30
C MET A 2 -6.16 -19.77 13.61
N VAL A 3 -6.08 -18.96 14.68
CA VAL A 3 -4.80 -18.34 15.09
C VAL A 3 -3.92 -19.34 15.85
N PHE A 4 -4.54 -20.25 16.60
CA PHE A 4 -3.86 -21.32 17.33
C PHE A 4 -4.46 -22.65 16.88
N VAL A 5 -3.74 -23.32 15.97
CA VAL A 5 -4.15 -24.60 15.40
C VAL A 5 -3.87 -25.71 16.41
N CYS A 6 -4.88 -26.51 16.69
CA CYS A 6 -4.79 -27.65 17.59
C CYS A 6 -4.75 -28.93 16.77
N VAL A 7 -3.80 -29.80 17.08
CA VAL A 7 -3.65 -31.12 16.44
C VAL A 7 -4.08 -32.18 17.46
N PRO A 8 -4.94 -33.14 17.10
CA PRO A 8 -5.31 -34.22 18.00
C PRO A 8 -4.10 -35.14 18.26
N TYR A 9 -3.85 -35.45 19.54
CA TYR A 9 -2.81 -36.37 20.00
C TYR A 9 -3.39 -37.30 21.08
N TYR A 10 -3.69 -38.54 20.67
CA TYR A 10 -4.42 -39.53 21.47
C TYR A 10 -5.71 -38.93 22.05
N ASP A 11 -5.81 -38.80 23.38
CA ASP A 11 -6.99 -38.30 24.10
C ASP A 11 -6.99 -36.79 24.31
N THR A 12 -5.91 -36.10 23.93
CA THR A 12 -5.73 -34.66 24.13
C THR A 12 -5.52 -33.94 22.79
N SER A 13 -5.75 -32.64 22.76
CA SER A 13 -5.38 -31.81 21.61
C SER A 13 -4.23 -30.90 22.01
N LEU A 14 -3.16 -30.93 21.24
CA LEU A 14 -1.94 -30.17 21.52
C LEU A 14 -1.81 -29.02 20.51
N LEU A 15 -1.16 -27.94 20.93
CA LEU A 15 -0.88 -26.82 20.03
C LEU A 15 0.14 -27.26 18.97
N ALA A 16 -0.15 -26.97 17.70
CA ALA A 16 0.68 -27.41 16.58
C ALA A 16 2.13 -26.86 16.62
N GLU A 17 2.27 -25.62 17.09
CA GLU A 17 3.56 -24.92 17.18
C GLU A 17 4.36 -25.34 18.41
N ASP A 18 3.68 -25.67 19.51
CA ASP A 18 4.29 -26.07 20.77
C ASP A 18 3.50 -27.22 21.40
N ALA A 19 4.02 -28.44 21.22
CA ALA A 19 3.40 -29.66 21.72
C ALA A 19 3.41 -29.79 23.25
N THR A 20 4.04 -28.86 23.98
CA THR A 20 3.99 -28.84 25.46
C THR A 20 2.70 -28.20 25.99
N VAL A 21 1.99 -27.43 25.15
CA VAL A 21 0.79 -26.71 25.54
C VAL A 21 -0.46 -27.47 25.08
N GLU A 22 -1.27 -27.90 26.05
CA GLU A 22 -2.59 -28.48 25.78
C GLU A 22 -3.57 -27.40 25.29
N CYS A 23 -4.33 -27.71 24.25
CA CYS A 23 -5.37 -26.84 23.75
C CYS A 23 -6.53 -26.72 24.75
N GLN A 24 -7.09 -25.51 24.85
CA GLN A 24 -8.06 -25.11 25.88
C GLN A 24 -7.53 -25.10 27.33
N SER A 25 -6.22 -25.26 27.52
CA SER A 25 -5.58 -24.93 28.80
C SER A 25 -5.70 -23.43 29.11
N ARG A 26 -5.47 -23.05 30.39
CA ARG A 26 -5.44 -21.63 30.78
C ARG A 26 -4.37 -20.85 30.02
N GLU A 27 -3.21 -21.45 29.80
CA GLU A 27 -2.11 -20.83 29.05
C GLU A 27 -2.52 -20.57 27.60
N TRP A 28 -3.07 -21.57 26.92
CA TRP A 28 -3.63 -21.41 25.57
C TRP A 28 -4.71 -20.32 25.50
N ALA A 29 -5.64 -20.30 26.47
CA ALA A 29 -6.73 -19.34 26.49
C ALA A 29 -6.23 -17.89 26.68
N THR A 30 -5.23 -17.68 27.54
CA THR A 30 -4.63 -16.36 27.75
C THR A 30 -3.89 -15.86 26.50
N ALA A 31 -3.09 -16.72 25.85
CA ALA A 31 -2.40 -16.38 24.61
C ALA A 31 -3.39 -16.07 23.47
N ALA A 32 -4.44 -16.89 23.34
CA ALA A 32 -5.51 -16.68 22.38
C ALA A 32 -6.25 -15.37 22.60
N ALA A 33 -6.57 -15.03 23.86
CA ALA A 33 -7.21 -13.77 24.20
C ALA A 33 -6.32 -12.58 23.84
N ILE A 34 -5.03 -12.58 24.24
CA ILE A 34 -4.09 -11.49 23.94
C ILE A 34 -3.95 -11.29 22.43
N ALA A 35 -3.75 -12.37 21.67
CA ALA A 35 -3.63 -12.29 20.21
C ALA A 35 -4.91 -11.75 19.56
N SER A 36 -6.09 -12.21 20.01
CA SER A 36 -7.37 -11.74 19.47
C SER A 36 -7.59 -10.24 19.70
N VAL A 37 -7.22 -9.74 20.88
CA VAL A 37 -7.30 -8.31 21.22
C VAL A 37 -6.29 -7.50 20.40
N ALA A 38 -5.06 -7.98 20.26
CA ALA A 38 -4.04 -7.33 19.43
C ALA A 38 -4.48 -7.25 17.97
N ILE A 39 -5.03 -8.33 17.40
CA ILE A 39 -5.58 -8.36 16.04
C ILE A 39 -6.72 -7.35 15.93
N ALA A 40 -7.70 -7.36 16.85
CA ALA A 40 -8.81 -6.41 16.79
C ALA A 40 -8.34 -4.95 16.85
N LEU A 41 -7.40 -4.63 17.74
CA LEU A 41 -6.85 -3.28 17.89
C LEU A 41 -6.04 -2.84 16.66
N LEU A 42 -5.18 -3.70 16.13
CA LEU A 42 -4.33 -3.35 14.98
C LEU A 42 -5.10 -3.35 13.67
N CYS A 43 -6.03 -4.28 13.49
CA CYS A 43 -6.73 -4.45 12.23
C CYS A 43 -7.94 -3.53 12.08
N ILE A 44 -8.65 -3.25 13.18
CA ILE A 44 -9.87 -2.43 13.17
C ILE A 44 -9.58 -1.08 13.83
N GLY A 45 -8.90 -1.09 14.97
CA GLY A 45 -8.57 0.13 15.71
C GLY A 45 -7.69 1.08 14.89
N PHE A 46 -6.67 0.59 14.17
CA PHE A 46 -5.80 1.45 13.37
C PHE A 46 -6.53 2.12 12.20
N PRO A 47 -7.28 1.42 11.31
CA PRO A 47 -8.04 2.09 10.26
C PRO A 47 -9.10 3.07 10.79
N LEU A 48 -9.79 2.73 11.89
CA LEU A 48 -10.76 3.63 12.52
C LEU A 48 -10.09 4.87 13.11
N LEU A 49 -8.96 4.70 13.80
CA LEU A 49 -8.19 5.80 14.36
C LEU A 49 -7.72 6.75 13.25
N LEU A 50 -7.21 6.21 12.13
CA LEU A 50 -6.84 7.00 10.97
C LEU A 50 -8.05 7.74 10.36
N LEU A 51 -9.19 7.07 10.22
CA LEU A 51 -10.41 7.68 9.71
C LEU A 51 -10.86 8.85 10.59
N VAL A 52 -10.84 8.67 11.92
CA VAL A 52 -11.20 9.71 12.89
C VAL A 52 -10.19 10.86 12.87
N MET A 53 -8.88 10.55 12.85
CA MET A 53 -7.81 11.55 12.79
C MET A 53 -7.90 12.39 11.53
N VAL A 54 -8.02 11.77 10.35
CA VAL A 54 -8.14 12.48 9.07
C VAL A 54 -9.40 13.34 9.06
N ARG A 55 -10.53 12.81 9.53
CA ARG A 55 -11.79 13.58 9.58
C ARG A 55 -11.70 14.80 10.50
N ARG A 56 -11.03 14.67 11.66
CA ARG A 56 -10.89 15.75 12.65
C ARG A 56 -9.85 16.79 12.23
N TRP A 57 -8.68 16.36 11.80
CA TRP A 57 -7.53 17.23 11.52
C TRP A 57 -7.59 17.88 10.14
N ARG A 58 -8.39 17.33 9.21
CA ARG A 58 -8.66 18.00 7.92
C ARG A 58 -9.30 19.37 8.09
N ARG A 59 -10.17 19.54 9.10
CA ARG A 59 -10.85 20.82 9.43
C ARG A 59 -10.11 21.63 10.50
N GLY A 60 -8.90 21.21 10.87
CA GLY A 60 -8.11 21.78 11.94
C GLY A 60 -7.19 22.92 11.51
N THR A 61 -6.31 23.33 12.41
CA THR A 61 -5.27 24.34 12.17
C THR A 61 -4.26 23.88 11.11
N SER A 62 -3.55 24.81 10.46
CA SER A 62 -2.50 24.50 9.47
C SER A 62 -1.46 23.48 9.96
N THR A 63 -1.05 23.55 11.23
CA THR A 63 -0.13 22.57 11.85
C THR A 63 -0.71 21.16 11.90
N GLN A 64 -2.02 21.01 12.10
CA GLN A 64 -2.69 19.71 12.12
C GLN A 64 -2.82 19.14 10.71
N GLN A 65 -3.08 20.00 9.72
CA GLN A 65 -3.10 19.62 8.31
C GLN A 65 -1.73 19.15 7.82
N GLN A 66 -0.63 19.78 8.26
CA GLN A 66 0.74 19.33 7.95
C GLN A 66 1.02 17.92 8.47
N ARG A 67 0.54 17.57 9.67
CA ARG A 67 0.75 16.23 10.26
C ARG A 67 0.08 15.11 9.47
N ILE A 68 -1.11 15.35 8.93
CA ILE A 68 -1.82 14.37 8.07
C ILE A 68 -1.42 14.46 6.62
N SER A 69 -0.70 15.52 6.23
CA SER A 69 -0.36 15.78 4.84
C SER A 69 0.31 14.57 4.22
N LEU A 70 1.28 13.96 4.89
CA LEU A 70 1.97 12.78 4.34
C LEU A 70 1.04 11.61 3.99
N LEU A 71 -0.01 11.37 4.79
CA LEU A 71 -0.95 10.26 4.54
C LEU A 71 -1.98 10.60 3.45
N VAL A 72 -2.43 11.86 3.40
CA VAL A 72 -3.51 12.28 2.49
C VAL A 72 -2.98 12.79 1.15
N HIS A 73 -1.71 13.20 1.08
CA HIS A 73 -1.11 13.87 -0.09
C HIS A 73 -1.14 13.01 -1.36
N SER A 74 -1.05 11.69 -1.23
CA SER A 74 -1.11 10.74 -2.35
C SER A 74 -2.48 10.67 -3.04
N TYR A 75 -3.54 11.09 -2.34
CA TYR A 75 -4.92 10.98 -2.80
C TYR A 75 -5.52 12.34 -3.18
N SER A 76 -6.55 12.30 -4.00
CA SER A 76 -7.35 13.48 -4.35
C SER A 76 -8.16 13.96 -3.15
N ASP A 77 -8.38 15.28 -3.04
CA ASP A 77 -9.20 15.90 -1.98
C ASP A 77 -10.64 15.36 -1.90
N ARG A 78 -11.14 14.82 -3.02
CA ARG A 78 -12.48 14.21 -3.09
C ARG A 78 -12.52 12.81 -2.44
N ALA A 79 -11.39 12.11 -2.40
CA ALA A 79 -11.25 10.73 -1.94
C ALA A 79 -10.41 10.64 -0.65
N TRP A 80 -10.60 11.56 0.30
CA TRP A 80 -9.83 11.63 1.54
C TRP A 80 -9.93 10.40 2.45
N TYR A 81 -11.00 9.60 2.33
CA TYR A 81 -11.22 8.37 3.09
C TYR A 81 -10.56 7.14 2.44
N TYR A 82 -9.95 7.29 1.27
CA TYR A 82 -9.47 6.17 0.47
C TYR A 82 -8.31 5.41 1.12
N GLU A 83 -7.48 6.10 1.91
CA GLU A 83 -6.44 5.46 2.71
C GLU A 83 -7.01 4.39 3.65
N THR A 84 -8.15 4.68 4.31
CA THR A 84 -8.84 3.71 5.16
C THR A 84 -9.37 2.51 4.36
N ILE A 85 -9.86 2.74 3.14
CA ILE A 85 -10.34 1.68 2.26
C ILE A 85 -9.18 0.77 1.81
N ASP A 86 -8.04 1.36 1.45
CA ASP A 86 -6.88 0.57 1.04
C ASP A 86 -6.29 -0.26 2.19
N LEU A 87 -6.30 0.28 3.41
CA LEU A 87 -5.94 -0.47 4.61
C LEU A 87 -6.94 -1.60 4.91
N LEU A 88 -8.24 -1.33 4.77
CA LEU A 88 -9.27 -2.37 4.93
C LEU A 88 -9.08 -3.50 3.93
N ARG A 89 -8.79 -3.18 2.66
CA ARG A 89 -8.46 -4.18 1.64
C ARG A 89 -7.24 -5.00 2.00
N LYS A 90 -6.14 -4.36 2.44
CA LYS A 90 -4.92 -5.06 2.88
C LYS A 90 -5.22 -6.01 4.04
N TRP A 91 -6.07 -5.59 4.98
CA TRP A 91 -6.52 -6.44 6.06
C TRP A 91 -7.35 -7.63 5.57
N LEU A 92 -8.29 -7.42 4.64
CA LEU A 92 -9.09 -8.50 4.06
C LEU A 92 -8.21 -9.56 3.39
N LEU A 93 -7.18 -9.13 2.65
CA LEU A 93 -6.29 -10.01 1.89
C LEU A 93 -5.17 -10.66 2.72
N ASN A 94 -4.89 -10.17 3.93
CA ASN A 94 -3.86 -10.74 4.79
C ASN A 94 -4.45 -11.55 5.96
N SER A 95 -5.37 -10.94 6.70
CA SER A 95 -5.93 -11.56 7.92
C SER A 95 -7.27 -12.22 7.65
N ALA A 96 -8.24 -11.51 7.05
CA ALA A 96 -9.60 -12.06 6.91
C ALA A 96 -9.64 -13.29 6.00
N VAL A 97 -8.80 -13.33 4.96
CA VAL A 97 -8.70 -14.47 4.03
C VAL A 97 -8.38 -15.78 4.75
N LEU A 98 -7.58 -15.75 5.81
CA LEU A 98 -7.22 -16.93 6.60
C LEU A 98 -8.42 -17.50 7.38
N TRP A 99 -9.42 -16.66 7.68
CA TRP A 99 -10.60 -17.05 8.45
C TRP A 99 -11.68 -17.74 7.61
N VAL A 100 -11.66 -17.56 6.28
CA VAL A 100 -12.67 -18.12 5.38
C VAL A 100 -12.62 -19.64 5.41
N ALA A 101 -11.46 -20.22 5.13
CA ALA A 101 -11.09 -21.61 5.42
C ALA A 101 -9.65 -21.85 4.95
N PRO A 102 -8.72 -22.24 5.85
CA PRO A 102 -7.32 -22.43 5.50
C PRO A 102 -7.17 -23.57 4.49
N ASN A 103 -6.31 -23.38 3.49
CA ASN A 103 -5.98 -24.38 2.46
C ASN A 103 -7.19 -24.84 1.63
N THR A 104 -8.20 -23.99 1.46
CA THR A 104 -9.35 -24.29 0.60
C THR A 104 -9.40 -23.39 -0.63
N ARG A 105 -9.98 -23.88 -1.73
CA ARG A 105 -10.28 -23.05 -2.92
C ARG A 105 -11.07 -21.78 -2.62
N TRP A 106 -11.92 -21.80 -1.59
CA TRP A 106 -12.73 -20.64 -1.18
C TRP A 106 -11.86 -19.47 -0.70
N GLN A 107 -10.68 -19.75 -0.13
CA GLN A 107 -9.70 -18.74 0.23
C GLN A 107 -9.21 -17.96 -1.01
N LEU A 108 -8.92 -18.67 -2.11
CA LEU A 108 -8.47 -18.08 -3.37
C LEU A 108 -9.58 -17.29 -4.07
N ILE A 109 -10.79 -17.84 -4.10
CA ILE A 109 -11.98 -17.17 -4.67
C ILE A 109 -12.29 -15.88 -3.91
N PHE A 110 -12.22 -15.90 -2.58
CA PHE A 110 -12.41 -14.70 -1.76
C PHE A 110 -11.36 -13.63 -2.07
N GLY A 111 -10.08 -14.01 -2.15
CA GLY A 111 -9.00 -13.10 -2.54
C GLY A 111 -9.26 -12.46 -3.91
N ALA A 112 -9.59 -13.27 -4.91
CA ALA A 112 -9.92 -12.81 -6.26
C ALA A 112 -11.12 -11.85 -6.30
N PHE A 113 -12.14 -12.08 -5.46
CA PHE A 113 -13.31 -11.21 -5.37
C PHE A 113 -12.94 -9.84 -4.77
N VAL A 114 -12.17 -9.83 -3.68
CA VAL A 114 -11.74 -8.59 -3.01
C VAL A 114 -10.86 -7.74 -3.93
N THR A 115 -9.94 -8.35 -4.67
CA THR A 115 -9.10 -7.63 -5.63
C THR A 115 -9.91 -7.08 -6.80
N PHE A 116 -10.85 -7.86 -7.36
CA PHE A 116 -11.73 -7.40 -8.42
C PHE A 116 -12.62 -6.22 -7.98
N ALA A 117 -13.22 -6.31 -6.80
CA ALA A 117 -14.01 -5.22 -6.23
C ALA A 117 -13.17 -3.94 -6.03
N THR A 118 -11.92 -4.09 -5.60
CA THR A 118 -10.99 -2.96 -5.45
C THR A 118 -10.65 -2.33 -6.80
N ILE A 119 -10.41 -3.12 -7.84
CA ILE A 119 -10.17 -2.60 -9.19
C ILE A 119 -11.38 -1.78 -9.65
N GLY A 120 -12.59 -2.30 -9.49
CA GLY A 120 -13.82 -1.56 -9.79
C GLY A 120 -13.92 -0.24 -9.03
N LEU A 121 -13.57 -0.26 -7.75
CA LEU A 121 -13.57 0.94 -6.90
C LEU A 121 -12.51 1.97 -7.33
N ASN A 122 -11.30 1.53 -7.68
CA ASN A 122 -10.23 2.40 -8.17
C ASN A 122 -10.58 3.05 -9.52
N LEU A 123 -11.21 2.30 -10.42
CA LEU A 123 -11.61 2.81 -11.74
C LEU A 123 -12.76 3.83 -11.64
N THR A 124 -13.69 3.63 -10.71
CA THR A 124 -14.83 4.52 -10.48
C THR A 124 -14.46 5.77 -9.68
N LEU A 125 -13.71 5.63 -8.59
CA LEU A 125 -13.36 6.74 -7.70
C LEU A 125 -12.13 7.53 -8.14
N ARG A 126 -11.22 6.92 -8.94
CA ARG A 126 -9.93 7.49 -9.35
C ARG A 126 -9.23 8.25 -8.21
N PRO A 127 -8.90 7.54 -7.12
CA PRO A 127 -8.58 8.17 -5.85
C PRO A 127 -7.19 8.82 -5.83
N TYR A 128 -6.26 8.39 -6.67
CA TYR A 128 -4.90 8.90 -6.71
C TYR A 128 -4.82 10.27 -7.39
N ARG A 129 -4.05 11.18 -6.78
CA ARG A 129 -3.83 12.53 -7.32
C ARG A 129 -2.94 12.49 -8.57
N GLU A 130 -1.88 11.73 -8.51
CA GLU A 130 -0.92 11.56 -9.61
C GLU A 130 -1.30 10.37 -10.49
N ARG A 131 -1.33 10.60 -11.81
CA ARG A 131 -1.71 9.56 -12.78
C ARG A 131 -0.76 8.37 -12.77
N VAL A 132 0.54 8.60 -12.56
CA VAL A 132 1.54 7.54 -12.62
C VAL A 132 1.43 6.63 -11.40
N CYS A 133 1.21 7.19 -10.21
CA CYS A 133 0.89 6.43 -9.00
C CYS A 133 -0.42 5.63 -9.16
N GLY A 134 -1.46 6.23 -9.74
CA GLY A 134 -2.72 5.54 -9.99
C GLY A 134 -2.60 4.40 -10.99
N LEU A 135 -1.80 4.57 -12.05
CA LEU A 135 -1.51 3.52 -13.01
C LEU A 135 -0.73 2.37 -12.36
N ALA A 136 0.31 2.68 -11.59
CA ALA A 136 1.11 1.69 -10.88
C ALA A 136 0.26 0.90 -9.86
N ALA A 137 -0.59 1.59 -9.10
CA ALA A 137 -1.50 0.94 -8.15
C ALA A 137 -2.51 0.01 -8.84
N ASN A 138 -3.10 0.45 -9.97
CA ASN A 138 -4.01 -0.40 -10.75
C ASN A 138 -3.29 -1.57 -11.41
N ALA A 139 -2.08 -1.37 -11.93
CA ALA A 139 -1.26 -2.44 -12.49
C ALA A 139 -0.94 -3.50 -11.43
N ALA A 140 -0.59 -3.09 -10.21
CA ALA A 140 -0.36 -4.02 -9.10
C ALA A 140 -1.63 -4.80 -8.72
N LEU A 141 -2.81 -4.17 -8.73
CA LEU A 141 -4.07 -4.86 -8.45
C LEU A 141 -4.45 -5.84 -9.56
N VAL A 142 -4.26 -5.47 -10.84
CA VAL A 142 -4.47 -6.38 -11.97
C VAL A 142 -3.52 -7.56 -11.90
N GLN A 143 -2.25 -7.32 -11.56
CA GLN A 143 -1.30 -8.39 -11.37
C GLN A 143 -1.71 -9.33 -10.24
N LEU A 144 -2.13 -8.79 -9.10
CA LEU A 144 -2.62 -9.59 -7.97
C LEU A 144 -3.88 -10.39 -8.34
N GLN A 145 -4.78 -9.81 -9.14
CA GLN A 145 -5.93 -10.52 -9.69
C GLN A 145 -5.50 -11.72 -10.54
N CYS A 146 -4.55 -11.53 -11.45
CA CYS A 146 -4.01 -12.62 -12.27
C CYS A 146 -3.35 -13.70 -11.40
N THR A 147 -2.60 -13.31 -10.37
CA THR A 147 -2.00 -14.26 -9.41
C THR A 147 -3.06 -15.13 -8.73
N TYR A 148 -4.18 -14.55 -8.27
CA TYR A 148 -5.26 -15.35 -7.67
C TYR A 148 -5.95 -16.29 -8.67
N ILE A 149 -6.11 -15.87 -9.93
CA ILE A 149 -6.71 -16.72 -10.97
C ILE A 149 -5.79 -17.91 -11.30
N VAL A 150 -4.50 -17.67 -11.51
CA VAL A 150 -3.53 -18.73 -11.81
C VAL A 150 -3.35 -19.65 -10.61
N ALA A 151 -3.34 -19.11 -9.38
CA ALA A 151 -3.30 -19.91 -8.17
C ALA A 151 -4.53 -20.83 -8.01
N LEU A 152 -5.73 -20.36 -8.40
CA LEU A 152 -6.93 -21.18 -8.40
C LEU A 152 -6.86 -22.30 -9.45
N ALA A 153 -6.35 -22.00 -10.65
CA ALA A 153 -6.13 -23.01 -11.68
C ALA A 153 -5.15 -24.09 -11.20
N TYR A 154 -4.03 -23.69 -10.61
CA TYR A 154 -3.05 -24.60 -10.01
C TYR A 154 -3.68 -25.49 -8.94
N TYR A 155 -4.47 -24.92 -8.02
CA TYR A 155 -5.13 -25.69 -6.97
C TYR A 155 -6.11 -26.75 -7.53
N ILE A 156 -6.86 -26.41 -8.58
CA ILE A 156 -7.80 -27.35 -9.21
C ILE A 156 -7.06 -28.47 -9.96
N GLU A 157 -5.98 -28.13 -10.65
CA GLU A 157 -5.16 -29.11 -11.38
C GLU A 157 -4.41 -30.05 -10.45
N ASP A 158 -3.96 -29.58 -9.29
CA ASP A 158 -3.30 -30.39 -8.26
C ASP A 158 -4.25 -31.44 -7.65
N GLU A 159 -5.53 -31.09 -7.44
CA GLU A 159 -6.55 -32.06 -6.98
C GLU A 159 -6.93 -33.09 -8.06
N ALA A 160 -6.73 -32.78 -9.35
CA ALA A 160 -7.10 -33.65 -10.46
C ALA A 160 -6.02 -34.72 -10.72
N VAL A 161 -6.25 -35.92 -10.16
CA VAL A 161 -5.37 -37.09 -10.35
C VAL A 161 -5.19 -37.40 -11.85
N GLY A 162 -4.01 -37.09 -12.41
CA GLY A 162 -3.61 -37.53 -13.75
C GLY A 162 -3.07 -36.45 -14.71
N ASN A 163 -2.82 -35.22 -14.27
CA ASN A 163 -2.35 -34.15 -15.16
C ASN A 163 -1.12 -33.39 -14.60
N GLU A 164 -0.05 -34.13 -14.28
CA GLU A 164 1.21 -33.59 -13.72
C GLU A 164 1.85 -32.49 -14.59
N ASP A 165 1.69 -32.59 -15.92
CA ASP A 165 2.20 -31.59 -16.86
C ASP A 165 1.45 -30.25 -16.73
N ALA A 166 0.14 -30.28 -16.44
CA ALA A 166 -0.67 -29.06 -16.30
C ALA A 166 -0.39 -28.33 -14.99
N SER A 167 -0.31 -29.03 -13.86
CA SER A 167 0.05 -28.43 -12.57
C SER A 167 1.47 -27.84 -12.58
N THR A 168 2.40 -28.48 -13.30
CA THR A 168 3.75 -27.94 -13.53
C THR A 168 3.71 -26.65 -14.35
N LEU A 169 2.89 -26.60 -15.40
CA LEU A 169 2.72 -25.41 -16.24
C LEU A 169 2.09 -24.25 -15.46
N SER A 170 0.99 -24.49 -14.73
CA SER A 170 0.32 -23.45 -13.95
C SER A 170 1.19 -22.94 -12.80
N GLY A 171 1.98 -23.81 -12.16
CA GLY A 171 3.02 -23.42 -11.20
C GLY A 171 4.10 -22.53 -11.82
N ALA A 172 4.64 -22.91 -12.98
CA ALA A 172 5.63 -22.11 -13.70
C ALA A 172 5.07 -20.75 -14.14
N LEU A 173 3.81 -20.70 -14.59
CA LEU A 173 3.09 -19.47 -14.92
C LEU A 173 2.92 -18.56 -13.70
N LEU A 174 2.57 -19.13 -12.55
CA LEU A 174 2.42 -18.37 -11.30
C LEU A 174 3.73 -17.69 -10.90
N VAL A 175 4.83 -18.44 -10.90
CA VAL A 175 6.15 -17.91 -10.53
C VAL A 175 6.61 -16.86 -11.55
N SER A 176 6.55 -17.16 -12.84
CA SER A 176 6.99 -16.25 -13.89
C SER A 176 6.21 -14.93 -13.89
N LEU A 177 4.89 -14.97 -13.66
CA LEU A 177 4.05 -13.76 -13.57
C LEU A 177 4.45 -12.87 -12.40
N ASN A 178 4.69 -13.44 -11.21
CA ASN A 178 5.09 -12.66 -10.04
C ASN A 178 6.52 -12.10 -10.18
N VAL A 179 7.44 -12.88 -10.74
CA VAL A 179 8.82 -12.43 -11.02
C VAL A 179 8.83 -11.30 -12.04
N LEU A 180 8.07 -11.43 -13.14
CA LEU A 180 7.96 -10.39 -14.16
C LEU A 180 7.39 -9.08 -13.56
N SER A 181 6.35 -9.18 -12.73
CA SER A 181 5.78 -8.03 -12.01
C SER A 181 6.83 -7.30 -11.18
N PHE A 182 7.62 -8.06 -10.41
CA PHE A 182 8.68 -7.50 -9.59
C PHE A 182 9.74 -6.78 -10.43
N ILE A 183 10.20 -7.39 -11.53
CA ILE A 183 11.18 -6.78 -12.45
C ILE A 183 10.62 -5.47 -13.05
N LEU A 184 9.37 -5.48 -13.51
CA LEU A 184 8.74 -4.29 -14.09
C LEU A 184 8.57 -3.17 -13.05
N PHE A 185 8.22 -3.51 -11.80
CA PHE A 185 8.12 -2.54 -10.72
C PHE A 185 9.48 -1.91 -10.38
N VAL A 186 10.54 -2.73 -10.28
CA VAL A 186 11.90 -2.21 -10.07
C VAL A 186 12.34 -1.33 -11.23
N ALA A 187 12.13 -1.75 -12.48
CA ALA A 187 12.47 -0.96 -13.65
C ALA A 187 11.72 0.38 -13.69
N TYR A 188 10.44 0.37 -13.34
CA TYR A 188 9.64 1.59 -13.20
C TYR A 188 10.18 2.52 -12.11
N LEU A 189 10.54 1.98 -10.94
CA LEU A 189 11.14 2.76 -9.86
C LEU A 189 12.48 3.38 -10.26
N VAL A 190 13.38 2.60 -10.87
CA VAL A 190 14.68 3.09 -11.36
C VAL A 190 14.49 4.19 -12.40
N ARG A 191 13.55 4.03 -13.32
CA ARG A 191 13.23 5.07 -14.29
C ARG A 191 12.70 6.32 -13.60
N SER A 192 11.81 6.17 -12.62
CA SER A 192 11.23 7.30 -11.89
C SER A 192 12.27 8.06 -11.07
N SER A 193 13.21 7.36 -10.42
CA SER A 193 14.29 7.98 -9.65
C SER A 193 15.33 8.65 -10.55
N ALA A 194 15.63 8.07 -11.71
CA ALA A 194 16.53 8.68 -12.70
C ALA A 194 15.94 9.98 -13.27
N VAL A 195 14.63 10.00 -13.58
CA VAL A 195 13.93 11.21 -14.02
C VAL A 195 13.92 12.26 -12.91
N ALA A 196 13.60 11.87 -11.67
CA ALA A 196 13.63 12.79 -10.53
C ALA A 196 15.03 13.37 -10.27
N ALA A 197 16.09 12.57 -10.42
CA ALA A 197 17.48 13.02 -10.29
C ALA A 197 17.87 14.00 -11.40
N ALA A 198 17.42 13.76 -12.64
CA ALA A 198 17.64 14.67 -13.76
C ALA A 198 16.94 16.02 -13.55
N ASP A 199 15.69 15.99 -13.07
CA ASP A 199 14.93 17.20 -12.74
C ASP A 199 15.61 17.98 -11.61
N LEU A 200 16.07 17.30 -10.55
CA LEU A 200 16.80 17.94 -9.46
C LEU A 200 18.08 18.63 -9.96
N ASN A 201 18.83 17.96 -10.84
CA ASN A 201 20.05 18.52 -11.43
C ASN A 201 19.76 19.74 -12.33
N SER A 202 18.60 19.74 -13.00
CA SER A 202 18.11 20.90 -13.76
C SER A 202 17.67 22.07 -12.88
N MET A 203 17.23 21.82 -11.64
CA MET A 203 16.87 22.89 -10.69
C MET A 203 18.10 23.54 -10.06
N VAL A 204 19.21 22.82 -9.95
CA VAL A 204 20.47 23.32 -9.38
C VAL A 204 21.22 24.24 -10.37
N THR A 205 21.06 24.04 -11.68
CA THR A 205 21.68 24.91 -12.68
C THR A 205 20.87 26.19 -12.86
N THR A 206 21.35 27.30 -12.27
CA THR A 206 20.73 28.62 -12.49
C THR A 206 20.87 29.02 -13.97
N PRO A 207 19.77 29.26 -14.70
CA PRO A 207 19.87 29.69 -16.09
C PRO A 207 20.49 31.10 -16.15
N THR A 208 21.71 31.21 -16.66
CA THR A 208 22.37 32.49 -16.93
C THR A 208 21.98 32.96 -18.32
N THR A 209 20.89 33.71 -18.43
CA THR A 209 20.56 34.42 -19.68
C THR A 209 21.11 35.84 -19.59
N ALA A 210 21.96 36.23 -20.54
CA ALA A 210 22.42 37.62 -20.67
C ALA A 210 21.26 38.47 -21.21
N TRP A 211 20.61 39.23 -20.32
CA TRP A 211 19.55 40.15 -20.72
C TRP A 211 20.15 41.45 -21.23
N HIS A 212 19.96 41.75 -22.52
CA HIS A 212 20.22 43.08 -23.04
C HIS A 212 19.08 44.02 -22.65
N CYS A 213 19.30 44.82 -21.61
CA CYS A 213 18.35 45.83 -21.18
C CYS A 213 18.75 47.20 -21.76
N PRO A 214 17.91 47.84 -22.60
CA PRO A 214 18.13 49.21 -23.05
C PRO A 214 18.16 50.17 -21.85
N ARG A 215 19.00 51.22 -21.92
CA ARG A 215 19.08 52.26 -20.88
C ARG A 215 17.68 52.81 -20.56
N GLY A 216 17.25 52.71 -19.31
CA GLY A 216 15.97 53.22 -18.81
C GLY A 216 14.82 52.21 -18.78
N SER A 217 15.06 50.93 -19.12
CA SER A 217 14.05 49.87 -19.02
C SER A 217 14.22 49.01 -17.76
N TYR A 218 13.12 48.50 -17.22
CA TYR A 218 13.10 47.52 -16.14
C TYR A 218 12.69 46.16 -16.70
N ALA A 219 13.43 45.10 -16.39
CA ALA A 219 13.05 43.73 -16.72
C ALA A 219 12.47 43.05 -15.46
N CYS A 220 11.23 42.56 -15.55
CA CYS A 220 10.59 41.79 -14.47
C CYS A 220 10.70 40.31 -14.78
N PHE A 221 11.35 39.55 -13.88
CA PHE A 221 11.51 38.10 -14.03
C PHE A 221 10.26 37.37 -13.50
N LEU A 222 9.26 37.17 -14.36
CA LEU A 222 8.09 36.35 -14.05
C LEU A 222 8.42 34.87 -14.29
N SER A 223 9.01 34.22 -13.30
CA SER A 223 9.15 32.76 -13.32
C SER A 223 7.90 32.14 -12.69
N HIS A 224 7.07 31.52 -13.53
CA HIS A 224 5.92 30.71 -13.14
C HIS A 224 6.33 29.47 -12.32
N TYR A 225 7.62 29.08 -12.36
CA TYR A 225 8.18 27.96 -11.60
C TYR A 225 8.89 28.38 -10.29
N LYS A 226 9.16 29.68 -10.08
CA LYS A 226 9.81 30.19 -8.85
C LYS A 226 8.88 30.19 -7.64
N GLN A 227 7.56 30.02 -7.81
CA GLN A 227 6.66 30.14 -6.68
C GLN A 227 6.83 29.00 -5.65
N GLN A 228 7.10 27.76 -6.07
CA GLN A 228 7.27 26.65 -5.12
C GLN A 228 8.68 26.64 -4.51
N ALA A 229 9.75 26.63 -5.32
CA ALA A 229 11.12 26.66 -4.80
C ALA A 229 11.47 27.97 -4.08
N GLY A 230 10.93 29.10 -4.54
CA GLY A 230 11.12 30.41 -3.90
C GLY A 230 10.31 30.56 -2.61
N SER A 231 9.13 29.95 -2.52
CA SER A 231 8.37 29.86 -1.25
C SER A 231 9.16 29.05 -0.23
N ASP A 232 9.69 27.89 -0.62
CA ASP A 232 10.41 27.00 0.27
C ASP A 232 11.75 27.58 0.72
N ALA A 233 12.50 28.22 -0.20
CA ALA A 233 13.72 28.93 0.16
C ALA A 233 13.44 30.11 1.09
N ARG A 234 12.38 30.89 0.85
CA ARG A 234 11.99 32.02 1.71
C ARG A 234 11.52 31.54 3.08
N TYR A 235 10.80 30.41 3.14
CA TYR A 235 10.42 29.75 4.38
C TYR A 235 11.65 29.25 5.16
N LEU A 236 12.61 28.61 4.49
CA LEU A 236 13.85 28.14 5.12
C LEU A 236 14.70 29.30 5.65
N THR A 237 14.74 30.41 4.92
CA THR A 237 15.47 31.61 5.32
C THR A 237 14.81 32.27 6.55
N ASP A 238 13.47 32.34 6.59
CA ASP A 238 12.72 32.89 7.73
C ASP A 238 12.85 31.99 8.97
N VAL A 239 12.88 30.67 8.78
CA VAL A 239 13.11 29.69 9.84
C VAL A 239 14.54 29.77 10.37
N LEU A 240 15.54 29.88 9.50
CA LEU A 240 16.94 30.04 9.91
C LEU A 240 17.19 31.37 10.61
N GLY A 241 16.58 32.46 10.14
CA GLY A 241 16.66 33.76 10.82
C GLY A 241 16.09 33.72 12.23
N ARG A 242 14.98 33.02 12.45
CA ARG A 242 14.41 32.84 13.81
C ARG A 242 15.23 31.92 14.71
N MET A 243 16.02 31.00 14.14
CA MET A 243 16.88 30.09 14.91
C MET A 243 18.26 30.68 15.21
N LEU A 244 18.77 31.55 14.35
CA LEU A 244 20.15 32.06 14.44
C LEU A 244 20.26 33.46 15.06
N GLY A 245 19.16 34.22 15.15
CA GLY A 245 19.14 35.55 15.77
C GLY A 245 19.57 36.66 14.84
#